data_AF-A0AAJ2TVB8-F1
#
_entry.id   AF-A0AAJ2TVB8-F1
#
_cell.length_a   1.000
_cell.length_b   1.000
_cell.length_c   1.000
_cell.angle_alpha   90.00
_cell.angle_beta   90.00
_cell.angle_gamma   90.00
#
_symmetry.space_group_name_H-M   'P 1'
#
loop_
_entity.id
_entity.type
_entity.pdbx_description
1 polymer ?
#
loop_
_entity_poly.entity_id
_entity_poly.type
_entity_poly.pdbx_seq_one_letter_code
_entity_poly.pdbx_strand_id
1 'polypeptide(L)'
;MRITPSAVRAGVSIARKGRPLTGEGLRGSLASPLPRAAVETFLDVFATPSLTWDDLAKAREWTTLPIIVKGIVHPDDAARAVDAGLDGVWVSNHGGRQIDRSVPTVDVLPGIVDRVGGAVPVVFDSGVRSGSDAFVALALGASAVAIGRPYAYGLAVAGEVGVREVLRNIVAELDITLGLSGHTRIAEVGRDALRAV
;
A
#
# COMPACT_ATOMS: atom_id res chain seq x y z
N MET A 1 -7.67 8.15 -33.99
CA MET A 1 -6.36 7.55 -33.60
C MET A 1 -5.62 7.15 -34.87
N ARG A 2 -4.38 7.61 -35.11
CA ARG A 2 -3.58 7.19 -36.28
C ARG A 2 -2.83 5.90 -35.96
N ILE A 3 -2.99 4.86 -36.79
CA ILE A 3 -2.22 3.62 -36.67
C ILE A 3 -0.85 3.86 -37.31
N THR A 4 0.21 3.73 -36.52
CA THR A 4 1.59 3.89 -37.00
C THR A 4 2.23 2.52 -37.29
N PRO A 5 3.29 2.46 -38.12
CA PRO A 5 4.04 1.21 -38.34
C PRO A 5 4.58 0.60 -37.03
N SER A 6 4.95 1.45 -36.06
CA SER A 6 5.37 1.00 -34.73
C SER A 6 4.22 0.36 -33.95
N ALA A 7 3.02 0.92 -34.00
CA ALA A 7 1.84 0.34 -33.38
C ALA A 7 1.49 -1.04 -33.99
N VAL A 8 1.59 -1.18 -35.32
CA VAL A 8 1.38 -2.48 -35.99
C VAL A 8 2.43 -3.50 -35.56
N ARG A 9 3.72 -3.13 -35.54
CA ARG A 9 4.79 -4.02 -35.07
C ARG A 9 4.60 -4.46 -33.62
N ALA A 10 4.19 -3.53 -32.75
CA ALA A 10 3.88 -3.84 -31.35
C ALA A 10 2.71 -4.83 -31.24
N GLY A 11 1.61 -4.59 -31.98
CA GLY A 11 0.46 -5.48 -32.01
C GLY A 11 0.81 -6.90 -32.46
N VAL A 12 1.61 -7.05 -33.52
CA VAL A 12 2.09 -8.37 -33.98
C VAL A 12 2.99 -9.03 -32.93
N SER A 13 3.89 -8.27 -32.30
CA SER A 13 4.77 -8.79 -31.24
C SER A 13 3.96 -9.30 -30.04
N ILE A 14 2.98 -8.53 -29.58
CA ILE A 14 2.08 -8.89 -28.48
C ILE A 14 1.28 -10.14 -28.84
N ALA A 15 0.67 -10.20 -30.03
CA ALA A 15 -0.11 -11.35 -30.46
C ALA A 15 0.73 -12.63 -30.55
N ARG A 16 1.97 -12.56 -31.05
CA ARG A 16 2.89 -13.72 -31.05
C ARG A 16 3.21 -14.19 -29.64
N LYS A 17 3.47 -13.26 -28.71
CA LYS A 17 3.77 -13.58 -27.31
C LYS A 17 2.55 -14.06 -26.53
N GLY A 18 1.34 -13.68 -26.93
CA GLY A 18 0.07 -14.12 -26.35
C GLY A 18 -0.39 -15.52 -26.77
N ARG A 19 0.38 -16.22 -27.63
CA ARG A 19 0.08 -17.60 -28.04
C ARG A 19 -0.15 -18.57 -26.86
N PRO A 20 0.65 -18.57 -25.79
CA PRO A 20 0.39 -19.43 -24.62
C PRO A 20 -0.93 -19.11 -23.90
N LEU A 21 -1.43 -17.88 -24.02
CA LEU A 21 -2.70 -17.46 -23.40
C LEU A 21 -3.92 -17.82 -24.25
N THR A 22 -3.76 -17.85 -25.57
CA THR A 22 -4.88 -18.05 -26.53
C THR A 22 -4.93 -19.46 -27.11
N GLY A 23 -3.84 -20.23 -27.04
CA GLY A 23 -3.70 -21.52 -27.70
C GLY A 23 -3.54 -21.46 -29.23
N GLU A 24 -3.60 -20.25 -29.80
CA GLU A 24 -3.81 -20.02 -31.24
C GLU A 24 -2.55 -19.51 -31.98
N GLY A 25 -2.57 -19.60 -33.31
CA GLY A 25 -1.57 -18.94 -34.16
C GLY A 25 -1.76 -17.42 -34.22
N LEU A 26 -0.82 -16.69 -34.84
CA LEU A 26 -0.84 -15.21 -34.90
C LEU A 26 -2.21 -14.62 -35.28
N ARG A 27 -2.89 -15.17 -36.30
CA ARG A 27 -4.22 -14.69 -36.71
C ARG A 27 -5.27 -14.92 -35.63
N GLY A 28 -5.28 -16.09 -34.99
CA GLY A 28 -6.22 -16.40 -33.91
C GLY A 28 -5.93 -15.57 -32.66
N SER A 29 -4.67 -15.31 -32.33
CA SER A 29 -4.31 -14.39 -31.23
C SER A 29 -4.71 -12.94 -31.52
N LEU A 30 -4.62 -12.48 -32.78
CA LEU A 30 -5.08 -11.14 -33.18
C LEU A 30 -6.61 -11.01 -33.18
N ALA A 31 -7.33 -12.07 -33.50
CA ALA A 31 -8.80 -12.11 -33.53
C ALA A 31 -9.42 -12.56 -32.19
N SER A 32 -8.59 -12.92 -31.20
CA SER A 32 -9.06 -13.46 -29.92
C SER A 32 -9.89 -12.43 -29.15
N PRO A 33 -11.05 -12.81 -28.59
CA PRO A 33 -11.81 -11.93 -27.71
C PRO A 33 -11.19 -11.81 -26.31
N LEU A 34 -10.26 -12.70 -25.94
CA LEU A 34 -9.75 -12.82 -24.57
C LEU A 34 -9.06 -11.56 -24.05
N PRO A 35 -8.22 -10.82 -24.81
CA PRO A 35 -7.62 -9.59 -24.31
C PRO A 35 -8.66 -8.51 -23.97
N ARG A 36 -9.73 -8.41 -24.77
CA ARG A 36 -10.83 -7.47 -24.51
C ARG A 36 -11.62 -7.89 -23.28
N ALA A 37 -12.01 -9.16 -23.20
CA ALA A 37 -12.72 -9.70 -22.05
C ALA A 37 -11.91 -9.51 -20.76
N ALA A 38 -10.60 -9.72 -20.79
CA ALA A 38 -9.72 -9.48 -19.64
C ALA A 38 -9.70 -8.01 -19.20
N VAL A 39 -9.69 -7.06 -20.15
CA VAL A 39 -9.77 -5.62 -19.84
C VAL A 39 -11.14 -5.26 -19.27
N GLU A 40 -12.22 -5.77 -19.86
CA GLU A 40 -13.59 -5.53 -19.38
C GLU A 40 -13.75 -6.08 -17.96
N THR A 41 -13.34 -7.32 -17.70
CA THR A 41 -13.33 -7.89 -16.34
C THR A 41 -12.48 -7.07 -15.39
N PHE A 42 -11.28 -6.61 -15.79
CA PHE A 42 -10.46 -5.75 -14.93
C PHE A 42 -11.20 -4.45 -14.56
N LEU A 43 -11.87 -3.81 -15.52
CA LEU A 43 -12.64 -2.60 -15.25
C LEU A 43 -13.83 -2.88 -14.31
N ASP A 44 -14.53 -3.99 -14.52
CA ASP A 44 -15.69 -4.38 -13.72
C ASP A 44 -15.33 -4.71 -12.25
N VAL A 45 -14.13 -5.27 -12.00
CA VAL A 45 -13.74 -5.73 -10.65
C VAL A 45 -12.78 -4.80 -9.91
N PHE A 46 -11.96 -4.02 -10.61
CA PHE A 46 -10.86 -3.27 -10.00
C PHE A 46 -11.15 -1.77 -9.89
N ALA A 47 -11.90 -1.19 -10.83
CA ALA A 47 -12.03 0.25 -10.94
C ALA A 47 -13.41 0.73 -10.46
N THR A 48 -13.45 1.31 -9.26
CA THR A 48 -14.62 2.09 -8.79
C THR A 48 -14.22 3.56 -8.57
N PRO A 49 -13.93 4.31 -9.64
CA PRO A 49 -13.41 5.69 -9.53
C PRO A 49 -14.45 6.67 -8.97
N SER A 50 -15.72 6.26 -8.90
CA SER A 50 -16.83 7.06 -8.37
C SER A 50 -17.02 6.92 -6.86
N LEU A 51 -16.17 6.17 -6.15
CA LEU A 51 -16.27 6.04 -4.69
C LEU A 51 -16.13 7.40 -4.01
N THR A 52 -17.08 7.69 -3.12
CA THR A 52 -17.08 8.89 -2.30
C THR A 52 -17.00 8.55 -0.81
N TRP A 53 -16.83 9.57 0.02
CA TRP A 53 -16.88 9.42 1.47
C TRP A 53 -18.23 8.91 1.99
N ASP A 54 -19.33 9.28 1.33
CA ASP A 54 -20.67 8.80 1.69
C ASP A 54 -20.82 7.30 1.39
N ASP A 55 -20.14 6.80 0.36
CA ASP A 55 -20.12 5.37 0.04
C ASP A 55 -19.26 4.59 1.05
N LEU A 56 -18.16 5.16 1.52
CA LEU A 56 -17.35 4.57 2.58
C LEU A 56 -18.11 4.42 3.90
N ALA A 57 -18.93 5.41 4.27
CA ALA A 57 -19.76 5.33 5.47
C ALA A 57 -20.77 4.16 5.41
N LYS A 58 -21.35 3.90 4.22
CA LYS A 58 -22.28 2.79 3.99
C LYS A 58 -21.62 1.41 4.06
N ALA A 59 -20.29 1.30 3.92
CA ALA A 59 -19.62 0.01 4.00
C ALA A 59 -19.89 -0.72 5.34
N ARG A 60 -20.19 0.04 6.40
CA ARG A 60 -20.62 -0.49 7.71
C ARG A 60 -21.97 -1.20 7.68
N GLU A 61 -22.83 -0.93 6.71
CA GLU A 61 -24.09 -1.66 6.52
C GLU A 61 -23.85 -3.11 6.08
N TRP A 62 -22.68 -3.40 5.52
CA TRP A 62 -22.32 -4.72 4.98
C TRP A 62 -21.47 -5.56 5.93
N THR A 63 -20.90 -4.97 6.98
CA THR A 63 -19.99 -5.68 7.89
C THR A 63 -19.96 -5.07 9.30
N THR A 64 -19.72 -5.92 10.29
CA THR A 64 -19.43 -5.51 11.68
C THR A 64 -17.94 -5.46 11.99
N LEU A 65 -17.08 -5.80 11.02
CA LEU A 65 -15.63 -5.73 11.17
C LEU A 65 -15.14 -4.27 11.18
N PRO A 66 -14.02 -3.97 11.86
CA PRO A 66 -13.40 -2.66 11.80
C PRO A 66 -13.02 -2.25 10.38
N ILE A 67 -13.32 -1.01 9.99
CA ILE A 67 -13.02 -0.45 8.67
C ILE A 67 -11.87 0.56 8.80
N ILE A 68 -10.76 0.27 8.13
CA ILE A 68 -9.58 1.15 8.09
C ILE A 68 -9.43 1.68 6.66
N VAL A 69 -9.38 3.00 6.49
CA VAL A 69 -9.17 3.61 5.17
C VAL A 69 -7.67 3.76 4.88
N LYS A 70 -7.22 3.18 3.76
CA LYS A 70 -5.82 3.19 3.32
C LYS A 70 -5.61 4.11 2.14
N GLY A 71 -4.53 4.88 2.19
CA GLY A 71 -4.16 5.84 1.13
C GLY A 71 -4.20 7.29 1.59
N ILE A 72 -4.40 7.54 2.88
CA ILE A 72 -4.51 8.90 3.43
C ILE A 72 -3.12 9.53 3.46
N VAL A 73 -2.98 10.71 2.83
CA VAL A 73 -1.74 11.49 2.83
C VAL A 73 -1.97 12.97 3.19
N HIS A 74 -3.21 13.34 3.49
CA HIS A 74 -3.59 14.69 3.92
C HIS A 74 -4.29 14.64 5.29
N PRO A 75 -3.98 15.55 6.23
CA PRO A 75 -4.61 15.59 7.55
C PRO A 75 -6.15 15.73 7.49
N ASP A 76 -6.68 16.53 6.58
CA ASP A 76 -8.14 16.73 6.48
C ASP A 76 -8.89 15.48 6.03
N ASP A 77 -8.26 14.63 5.20
CA ASP A 77 -8.86 13.34 4.83
C ASP A 77 -8.86 12.37 6.03
N ALA A 78 -7.84 12.45 6.89
CA ALA A 78 -7.81 11.69 8.14
C ALA A 78 -8.92 12.15 9.10
N ALA A 79 -9.14 13.46 9.22
CA ALA A 79 -10.25 14.00 10.00
C ALA A 79 -11.60 13.54 9.43
N ARG A 80 -11.77 13.62 8.12
CA ARG A 80 -13.00 13.17 7.45
C ARG A 80 -13.26 11.69 7.63
N ALA A 81 -12.21 10.86 7.66
CA ALA A 81 -12.33 9.44 7.99
C ALA A 81 -12.85 9.21 9.41
N VAL A 82 -12.35 9.98 10.38
CA VAL A 82 -12.84 9.93 11.77
C VAL A 82 -14.28 10.43 11.87
N ASP A 83 -14.62 11.53 11.20
CA ASP A 83 -15.97 12.11 11.20
C ASP A 83 -17.00 11.18 10.51
N ALA A 84 -16.58 10.45 9.47
CA ALA A 84 -17.36 9.39 8.84
C ALA A 84 -17.48 8.12 9.71
N GLY A 85 -16.85 8.14 10.89
CA GLY A 85 -16.88 7.06 11.85
C GLY A 85 -16.13 5.83 11.37
N LEU A 86 -15.01 5.95 10.64
CA LEU A 86 -14.16 4.80 10.32
C LEU A 86 -13.30 4.41 11.54
N ASP A 87 -12.87 3.15 11.63
CA ASP A 87 -12.18 2.59 12.81
C ASP A 87 -10.65 2.78 12.78
N GLY A 88 -10.11 3.38 11.72
CA GLY A 88 -8.69 3.63 11.61
C GLY A 88 -8.30 4.34 10.32
N VAL A 89 -7.12 4.96 10.37
CA VAL A 89 -6.50 5.65 9.25
C VAL A 89 -5.22 4.92 8.88
N TRP A 90 -4.99 4.71 7.58
CA TRP A 90 -3.75 4.09 7.10
C TRP A 90 -3.04 5.01 6.11
N VAL A 91 -1.96 5.61 6.62
CA VAL A 91 -1.07 6.53 5.90
C VAL A 91 -0.26 5.75 4.87
N SER A 92 -0.50 6.04 3.59
CA SER A 92 0.07 5.28 2.49
C SER A 92 0.01 6.08 1.18
N ASN A 93 1.08 6.08 0.40
CA ASN A 93 1.07 6.51 -1.00
C ASN A 93 1.09 5.30 -1.96
N HIS A 94 0.68 4.13 -1.45
CA HIS A 94 0.70 2.86 -2.16
C HIS A 94 2.12 2.45 -2.61
N GLY A 95 3.13 2.84 -1.84
CA GLY A 95 4.54 2.63 -2.17
C GLY A 95 4.99 3.38 -3.43
N GLY A 96 4.36 4.51 -3.77
CA GLY A 96 4.66 5.33 -4.95
C GLY A 96 4.21 4.69 -6.26
N ARG A 97 3.18 3.84 -6.25
CA ARG A 97 2.72 3.09 -7.43
C ARG A 97 1.48 3.67 -8.10
N GLN A 98 0.75 4.56 -7.44
CA GLN A 98 -0.52 5.09 -7.92
C GLN A 98 -0.37 6.48 -8.52
N ILE A 99 -0.04 7.48 -7.68
CA ILE A 99 0.23 8.85 -8.12
C ILE A 99 1.74 9.09 -8.01
N ASP A 100 2.39 9.30 -9.16
CA ASP A 100 3.81 9.67 -9.19
C ASP A 100 4.02 11.06 -8.56
N ARG A 101 5.18 11.25 -7.92
CA ARG A 101 5.53 12.45 -7.15
C ARG A 101 4.55 12.80 -6.01
N SER A 102 3.83 11.80 -5.50
CA SER A 102 3.15 11.94 -4.21
C SER A 102 4.17 12.17 -3.09
N VAL A 103 3.71 12.76 -2.00
CA VAL A 103 4.52 13.05 -0.80
C VAL A 103 5.17 11.77 -0.24
N PRO A 104 6.39 11.86 0.32
CA PRO A 104 6.90 10.82 1.20
C PRO A 104 5.96 10.66 2.40
N THR A 105 5.47 9.44 2.65
CA THR A 105 4.46 9.22 3.70
C THR A 105 4.97 9.54 5.10
N VAL A 106 6.28 9.38 5.34
CA VAL A 106 6.91 9.68 6.63
C VAL A 106 6.84 11.17 6.96
N ASP A 107 6.88 12.05 5.96
CA ASP A 107 6.85 13.51 6.13
C ASP A 107 5.46 13.99 6.58
N VAL A 108 4.40 13.34 6.11
CA VAL A 108 3.00 13.72 6.43
C VAL A 108 2.44 12.97 7.65
N LEU A 109 3.09 11.89 8.08
CA LEU A 109 2.64 11.09 9.21
C LEU A 109 2.41 11.92 10.49
N PRO A 110 3.32 12.82 10.92
CA PRO A 110 3.11 13.58 12.16
C PRO A 110 1.86 14.46 12.12
N GLY A 111 1.64 15.17 11.02
CA GLY A 111 0.47 16.05 10.86
C GLY A 111 -0.85 15.27 10.83
N ILE A 112 -0.84 14.06 10.26
CA ILE A 112 -2.00 13.17 10.28
C ILE A 112 -2.27 12.65 11.69
N VAL A 113 -1.24 12.20 12.42
CA VAL A 113 -1.38 11.75 13.81
C VAL A 113 -1.94 12.86 14.70
N ASP A 114 -1.40 14.08 14.57
CA ASP A 114 -1.84 15.25 15.33
C ASP A 114 -3.32 15.58 15.02
N ARG A 115 -3.72 15.47 13.75
CA ARG A 115 -5.10 15.75 13.32
C ARG A 115 -6.10 14.68 13.76
N VAL A 116 -5.68 13.40 13.80
CA VAL A 116 -6.48 12.28 14.31
C VAL A 116 -6.64 12.37 15.83
N GLY A 117 -5.65 12.90 16.53
CA GLY A 117 -5.75 13.19 17.97
C GLY A 117 -6.03 11.96 18.84
N GLY A 118 -5.57 10.78 18.40
CA GLY A 118 -5.79 9.52 19.12
C GLY A 118 -7.21 8.96 19.06
N ALA A 119 -8.11 9.54 18.26
CA ALA A 119 -9.49 9.05 18.13
C ALA A 119 -9.56 7.62 17.57
N VAL A 120 -8.65 7.29 16.64
CA VAL A 120 -8.54 5.97 15.99
C VAL A 120 -7.07 5.60 15.77
N PRO A 121 -6.72 4.31 15.66
CA PRO A 121 -5.36 3.89 15.34
C PRO A 121 -4.91 4.40 13.96
N VAL A 122 -3.62 4.74 13.87
CA VAL A 122 -2.96 5.17 12.63
C VAL A 122 -1.96 4.10 12.19
N VAL A 123 -2.24 3.45 11.06
CA VAL A 123 -1.32 2.48 10.44
C VAL A 123 -0.43 3.20 9.42
N PHE A 124 0.84 2.84 9.33
CA PHE A 124 1.80 3.44 8.40
C PHE A 124 2.41 2.41 7.45
N ASP A 125 2.55 2.74 6.17
CA ASP A 125 3.40 2.00 5.22
C ASP A 125 4.19 2.92 4.26
N SER A 126 4.73 2.35 3.18
CA SER A 126 5.38 3.06 2.06
C SER A 126 6.81 3.54 2.32
N GLY A 127 7.70 2.63 2.73
CA GLY A 127 9.12 2.96 2.81
C GLY A 127 9.92 1.97 3.64
N VAL A 128 9.28 1.36 4.63
CA VAL A 128 9.89 0.51 5.67
C VAL A 128 10.64 -0.68 5.10
N ARG A 129 11.93 -0.79 5.45
CA ARG A 129 12.83 -1.88 5.07
C ARG A 129 13.51 -2.53 6.28
N SER A 130 13.66 -1.80 7.38
CA SER A 130 14.33 -2.26 8.60
C SER A 130 13.48 -2.06 9.86
N GLY A 131 13.95 -2.61 10.98
CA GLY A 131 13.41 -2.31 12.29
C GLY A 131 13.59 -0.85 12.72
N SER A 132 14.68 -0.19 12.28
CA SER A 132 14.92 1.23 12.56
C SER A 132 13.94 2.14 11.82
N ASP A 133 13.56 1.80 10.58
CA ASP A 133 12.50 2.52 9.87
C ASP A 133 11.16 2.41 10.60
N ALA A 134 10.84 1.21 11.10
CA ALA A 134 9.64 0.98 11.89
C ALA A 134 9.67 1.78 13.20
N PHE A 135 10.83 1.81 13.88
CA PHE A 135 11.03 2.60 15.10
C PHE A 135 10.72 4.09 14.86
N VAL A 136 11.24 4.68 13.78
CA VAL A 136 10.97 6.09 13.43
C VAL A 136 9.47 6.32 13.21
N ALA A 137 8.79 5.47 12.44
CA ALA A 137 7.36 5.63 12.20
C ALA A 137 6.52 5.52 13.49
N LEU A 138 6.86 4.58 14.37
CA LEU A 138 6.21 4.41 15.67
C LEU A 138 6.46 5.64 16.58
N ALA A 139 7.69 6.13 16.64
CA ALA A 139 8.07 7.34 17.36
C ALA A 139 7.35 8.61 16.87
N LEU A 140 7.06 8.68 15.56
CA LEU A 140 6.28 9.76 14.96
C LEU A 140 4.77 9.66 15.28
N GLY A 141 4.32 8.54 15.86
CA GLY A 141 2.99 8.34 16.40
C GLY A 141 2.12 7.34 15.63
N ALA A 142 2.70 6.54 14.72
CA ALA A 142 1.97 5.42 14.15
C ALA A 142 1.64 4.38 15.25
N SER A 143 0.43 3.81 15.20
CA SER A 143 0.03 2.70 16.08
C SER A 143 0.57 1.35 15.58
N ALA A 144 0.77 1.22 14.27
CA ALA A 144 1.32 0.03 13.64
C ALA A 144 2.04 0.36 12.34
N VAL A 145 3.00 -0.49 11.97
CA VAL A 145 3.78 -0.36 10.74
C VAL A 145 3.56 -1.58 9.86
N ALA A 146 3.21 -1.37 8.60
CA ALA A 146 2.95 -2.43 7.63
C ALA A 146 4.08 -2.57 6.61
N ILE A 147 4.35 -3.82 6.22
CA ILE A 147 5.44 -4.19 5.31
C ILE A 147 4.88 -4.54 3.95
N GLY A 148 5.42 -3.91 2.90
CA GLY A 148 5.05 -4.18 1.50
C GLY A 148 6.09 -5.05 0.79
N ARG A 149 6.86 -4.45 -0.12
CA ARG A 149 7.83 -5.18 -0.97
C ARG A 149 8.77 -6.18 -0.24
N PRO A 150 9.30 -5.90 0.96
CA PRO A 150 10.24 -6.82 1.61
C PRO A 150 9.70 -8.24 1.78
N TYR A 151 8.45 -8.42 2.21
CA TYR A 151 7.91 -9.77 2.37
C TYR A 151 7.78 -10.49 1.03
N ALA A 152 7.45 -9.76 -0.05
CA ALA A 152 7.33 -10.32 -1.39
C ALA A 152 8.70 -10.77 -1.95
N TYR A 153 9.78 -10.08 -1.58
CA TYR A 153 11.13 -10.53 -1.92
C TYR A 153 11.50 -11.80 -1.16
N GLY A 154 11.17 -11.88 0.14
CA GLY A 154 11.31 -13.12 0.90
C GLY A 154 10.53 -14.28 0.27
N LEU A 155 9.29 -14.01 -0.15
CA LEU A 155 8.44 -14.99 -0.85
C LEU A 155 9.10 -15.51 -2.13
N ALA A 156 9.69 -14.63 -2.94
CA ALA A 156 10.36 -15.02 -4.17
C ALA A 156 11.63 -15.85 -3.94
N VAL A 157 12.35 -15.60 -2.83
CA VAL A 157 13.61 -16.29 -2.51
C VAL A 157 13.36 -17.67 -1.90
N ALA A 158 12.46 -17.79 -0.93
CA ALA A 158 12.30 -19.02 -0.14
C ALA A 158 10.85 -19.28 0.29
N GLY A 159 9.86 -18.83 -0.48
CA GLY A 159 8.45 -19.07 -0.18
C GLY A 159 8.04 -18.55 1.20
N GLU A 160 7.23 -19.32 1.92
CA GLU A 160 6.79 -18.98 3.28
C GLU A 160 7.97 -18.74 4.24
N VAL A 161 9.04 -19.55 4.15
CA VAL A 161 10.22 -19.43 5.01
C VAL A 161 10.89 -18.07 4.82
N GLY A 162 11.02 -17.62 3.56
CA GLY A 162 11.60 -16.31 3.26
C GLY A 162 10.74 -15.15 3.76
N VAL A 163 9.40 -15.25 3.65
CA VAL A 163 8.49 -14.25 4.25
C VAL A 163 8.71 -14.16 5.75
N ARG A 164 8.73 -15.32 6.43
CA ARG A 164 8.90 -15.43 7.87
C ARG A 164 10.23 -14.85 8.33
N GLU A 165 11.30 -15.10 7.58
CA GLU A 165 12.65 -14.59 7.88
C GLU A 165 12.73 -13.07 7.77
N VAL A 166 12.15 -12.49 6.70
CA VAL A 166 12.09 -11.03 6.54
C VAL A 166 11.37 -10.37 7.72
N LEU A 167 10.21 -10.90 8.13
CA LEU A 167 9.45 -10.34 9.24
C LEU A 167 10.18 -10.50 10.58
N ARG A 168 10.83 -11.65 10.83
CA ARG A 168 11.63 -11.87 12.03
C ARG A 168 12.80 -10.90 12.12
N ASN A 169 13.51 -10.66 11.02
CA ASN A 169 14.65 -9.75 11.01
C ASN A 169 14.22 -8.31 11.30
N ILE A 170 13.12 -7.84 10.70
CA ILE A 170 12.59 -6.49 11.00
C ILE A 170 12.21 -6.37 12.48
N VAL A 171 11.58 -7.38 13.07
CA VAL A 171 11.21 -7.37 14.50
C VAL A 171 12.45 -7.41 15.39
N ALA A 172 13.46 -8.23 15.06
CA ALA A 172 14.71 -8.29 15.82
C ALA A 172 15.50 -6.98 15.74
N GLU A 173 15.56 -6.35 14.56
CA GLU A 173 16.17 -5.03 14.40
C GLU A 173 15.43 -3.95 15.18
N LEU A 174 14.09 -4.02 15.27
CA LEU A 174 13.28 -3.10 16.06
C LEU A 174 13.58 -3.25 17.55
N ASP A 175 13.67 -4.50 18.05
CA ASP A 175 14.05 -4.81 19.43
C ASP A 175 15.45 -4.29 19.79
N ILE A 176 16.43 -4.53 18.90
CA ILE A 176 17.79 -4.00 19.05
C ILE A 176 17.79 -2.47 19.06
N THR A 177 17.06 -1.83 18.14
CA THR A 177 16.96 -0.36 18.07
C THR A 177 16.32 0.21 19.34
N LEU A 178 15.26 -0.44 19.85
CA LEU A 178 14.61 -0.06 21.09
C LEU A 178 15.60 -0.07 22.26
N GLY A 179 16.34 -1.18 22.44
CA GLY A 179 17.35 -1.29 23.50
C GLY A 179 18.49 -0.29 23.37
N LEU A 180 19.02 -0.09 22.16
CA LEU A 180 20.11 0.87 21.90
C LEU A 180 19.66 2.34 22.07
N SER A 181 18.38 2.63 21.88
CA SER A 181 17.79 3.96 22.12
C SER A 181 17.46 4.22 23.60
N GLY A 182 17.70 3.25 24.49
CA GLY A 182 17.48 3.39 25.93
C GLY A 182 16.03 3.16 26.39
N HIS A 183 15.18 2.58 25.54
CA HIS A 183 13.78 2.29 25.87
C HIS A 183 13.61 0.80 26.22
N THR A 184 12.66 0.50 27.09
CA THR A 184 12.39 -0.89 27.55
C THR A 184 11.10 -1.47 26.99
N ARG A 185 10.21 -0.60 26.48
CA ARG A 185 8.95 -0.99 25.81
C ARG A 185 8.64 -0.02 24.69
N ILE A 186 8.00 -0.52 23.64
CA ILE A 186 7.64 0.32 22.48
C ILE A 186 6.68 1.46 22.84
N ALA A 187 5.86 1.29 23.88
CA ALA A 187 4.94 2.30 24.37
C ALA A 187 5.64 3.52 25.02
N GLU A 188 6.94 3.45 25.30
CA GLU A 188 7.74 4.60 25.76
C GLU A 188 8.26 5.45 24.60
N VAL A 189 8.20 4.94 23.37
CA VAL A 189 8.81 5.60 22.22
C VAL A 189 7.88 6.70 21.72
N GLY A 190 8.34 7.94 21.81
CA GLY A 190 7.67 9.13 21.30
C GLY A 190 8.58 9.97 20.40
N ARG A 191 8.09 11.16 20.00
CA ARG A 191 8.84 12.09 19.13
C ARG A 191 10.13 12.61 19.79
N ASP A 192 10.22 12.58 21.10
CA ASP A 192 11.40 12.93 21.89
C ASP A 192 12.58 11.96 21.68
N ALA A 193 12.32 10.74 21.21
CA ALA A 193 13.36 9.81 20.78
C ALA A 193 14.02 10.18 19.45
N LEU A 194 13.52 11.22 18.75
CA LEU A 194 13.97 11.63 17.43
C LEU A 194 14.51 13.07 17.42
N ARG A 195 15.42 13.33 16.48
CA ARG A 195 15.86 14.68 16.13
C ARG A 195 15.93 14.79 14.60
N ALA A 196 15.43 15.90 14.07
CA ALA A 196 15.60 16.20 12.65
C ALA A 196 17.10 16.40 12.35
N VAL A 197 17.59 15.71 11.31
CA VAL A 197 18.98 15.74 10.85
C VAL A 197 19.07 16.24 9.42
#